data_AF-A0A0P8DUN2-F1
#
_entry.id   AF-A0A0P8DUN2-F1
#
_cell.length_a   1.000
_cell.length_b   1.000
_cell.length_c   1.000
_cell.angle_alpha   90.00
_cell.angle_beta   90.00
_cell.angle_gamma   90.00
#
_symmetry.space_group_name_H-M   'P 1'
#
loop_
_entity.id
_entity.type
_entity.pdbx_description
1 polymer ?
#
loop_
_entity_poly.entity_id
_entity_poly.type
_entity_poly.pdbx_seq_one_letter_code
_entity_poly.pdbx_strand_id
1 'polypeptide(L)'
;EFRLYGPGELWIDDVNLSLTKTIPTPVPSSTPTPVPTATPSGYTSDHPGMYLNANEIDAIIKKVDSGQQPWKEAYDKFMNEDVPAALNTKIQSVTYGGKVPPSGDIHDYFSETPYTSDGVYNPYADKSDYYGAIAVGKAVRNLGLAYALTGENKYADKAVQLINAW
;
A
#
# COMPACT_ATOMS: atom_id res chain seq x y z
N GLU A 1 -17.82 33.62 22.12
CA GLU A 1 -18.96 33.97 21.25
C GLU A 1 -18.60 33.67 19.80
N PHE A 2 -18.82 32.43 19.34
CA PHE A 2 -19.79 32.02 18.29
C PHE A 2 -20.45 33.11 17.41
N ARG A 3 -20.20 33.04 16.09
CA ARG A 3 -21.18 32.96 14.96
C ARG A 3 -20.37 32.75 13.66
N LEU A 4 -20.38 31.56 13.05
CA LEU A 4 -21.39 30.98 12.13
C LEU A 4 -21.43 31.68 10.77
N TYR A 5 -20.85 31.03 9.76
CA TYR A 5 -21.31 31.13 8.37
C TYR A 5 -21.99 29.81 7.99
N GLY A 6 -23.19 29.96 7.47
CA GLY A 6 -24.10 28.98 6.86
C GLY A 6 -25.49 29.63 6.78
N PRO A 7 -26.48 29.14 6.00
CA PRO A 7 -26.47 28.10 4.96
C PRO A 7 -27.10 28.61 3.63
N GLY A 8 -27.08 27.80 2.57
CA GLY A 8 -27.88 28.05 1.37
C GLY A 8 -28.07 26.78 0.56
N GLU A 9 -29.22 26.12 0.74
CA GLU A 9 -29.65 24.91 0.02
C GLU A 9 -31.08 25.11 -0.55
N LEU A 10 -31.34 24.45 -1.69
CA LEU A 10 -32.60 24.24 -2.45
C LEU A 10 -33.24 25.47 -3.16
N TRP A 11 -33.83 25.38 -4.36
CA TRP A 11 -34.87 24.43 -4.82
C TRP A 11 -34.93 24.17 -6.34
N ILE A 12 -35.64 23.08 -6.61
CA ILE A 12 -36.18 22.48 -7.84
C ILE A 12 -37.37 23.29 -8.43
N ASP A 13 -37.55 23.18 -9.75
CA ASP A 13 -38.71 23.43 -10.63
C ASP A 13 -39.28 24.86 -10.84
N ASP A 14 -39.14 25.36 -12.09
CA ASP A 14 -40.24 25.79 -12.97
C ASP A 14 -39.72 26.64 -14.14
N VAL A 15 -39.54 26.06 -15.34
CA VAL A 15 -40.02 26.68 -16.60
C VAL A 15 -40.41 25.61 -17.59
N ASN A 16 -41.71 25.52 -17.75
CA ASN A 16 -42.49 24.78 -18.73
C ASN A 16 -42.28 25.39 -20.13
N LEU A 17 -41.74 24.62 -21.08
CA LEU A 17 -41.88 24.91 -22.52
C LEU A 17 -42.34 23.64 -23.25
N SER A 18 -43.64 23.63 -23.55
CA SER A 18 -44.32 22.61 -24.32
C SER A 18 -43.80 22.54 -25.76
N LEU A 19 -43.22 21.41 -26.15
CA LEU A 19 -43.22 20.96 -27.54
C LEU A 19 -43.54 19.45 -27.55
N THR A 20 -44.80 19.14 -27.85
CA THR A 20 -45.29 17.79 -28.08
C THR A 20 -44.72 17.26 -29.40
N LYS A 21 -43.78 16.32 -29.33
CA LYS A 21 -43.43 15.43 -30.45
C LYS A 21 -43.30 14.01 -29.93
N THR A 22 -44.26 13.16 -30.28
CA THR A 22 -44.23 11.71 -30.03
C THR A 22 -43.05 11.09 -30.79
N ILE A 23 -42.12 10.48 -30.03
CA ILE A 23 -41.04 9.64 -30.56
C ILE A 23 -41.17 8.27 -29.89
N PRO A 24 -41.15 7.15 -30.65
CA PRO A 24 -41.33 5.82 -30.09
C PRO A 24 -40.17 5.41 -29.18
N THR A 25 -40.50 4.59 -28.18
CA THR A 25 -39.58 3.99 -27.19
C THR A 25 -38.39 3.31 -27.87
N PRO A 26 -37.13 3.65 -27.54
CA PRO A 26 -35.99 2.87 -28.00
C PRO A 26 -35.93 1.54 -27.22
N VAL A 27 -35.86 0.43 -27.96
CA VAL A 27 -35.48 -0.88 -27.43
C VAL A 27 -34.03 -0.78 -26.92
N PRO A 28 -33.66 -1.33 -25.75
CA PRO A 28 -32.29 -1.29 -25.29
C PRO A 28 -31.39 -2.09 -26.25
N SER A 29 -30.50 -1.39 -26.95
CA SER A 29 -29.41 -1.99 -27.71
C SER A 29 -28.30 -2.39 -26.74
N SER A 30 -28.02 -3.69 -26.64
CA SER A 30 -26.89 -4.20 -25.86
C SER A 30 -25.58 -3.76 -26.51
N THR A 31 -24.95 -2.71 -25.97
CA THR A 31 -23.57 -2.36 -26.31
C THR A 31 -22.65 -3.50 -25.88
N PRO A 32 -21.88 -4.15 -26.78
CA PRO A 32 -20.88 -5.10 -26.34
C PRO A 32 -19.78 -4.35 -25.57
N THR A 33 -19.57 -4.73 -24.32
CA THR A 33 -18.41 -4.30 -23.52
C THR A 33 -17.14 -4.62 -24.30
N PRO A 34 -16.21 -3.67 -24.49
CA PRO A 34 -14.92 -3.99 -25.11
C PRO A 34 -14.18 -4.98 -24.22
N VAL A 35 -13.97 -6.19 -24.73
CA VAL A 35 -13.04 -7.17 -24.15
C VAL A 35 -11.64 -6.53 -24.24
N PRO A 36 -10.89 -6.41 -23.14
CA PRO A 36 -9.51 -5.94 -23.25
C PRO A 36 -8.72 -6.95 -24.08
N THR A 37 -8.25 -6.50 -25.24
CA THR A 37 -7.32 -7.24 -26.10
C THR A 37 -6.08 -7.55 -25.28
N ALA A 38 -5.86 -8.83 -24.97
CA ALA A 38 -4.58 -9.28 -24.44
C ALA A 38 -3.51 -9.07 -25.51
N THR A 39 -2.66 -8.08 -25.34
CA THR A 39 -1.45 -7.92 -26.16
C THR A 39 -0.45 -9.01 -25.77
N PRO A 40 -0.07 -9.93 -26.67
CA PRO A 40 1.06 -10.81 -26.42
C PRO A 40 2.31 -10.10 -26.92
N SER A 41 3.22 -9.65 -26.04
CA SER A 41 4.54 -9.24 -26.50
C SER A 41 5.59 -9.22 -25.41
N GLY A 42 6.58 -10.12 -25.57
CA GLY A 42 8.00 -9.87 -25.29
C GLY A 42 8.38 -9.48 -23.86
N TYR A 43 8.83 -10.45 -23.07
CA TYR A 43 9.61 -10.16 -21.87
C TYR A 43 11.01 -9.66 -22.27
N THR A 44 11.17 -8.36 -22.43
CA THR A 44 12.45 -7.70 -22.19
C THR A 44 12.45 -7.25 -20.73
N SER A 45 13.36 -7.79 -19.91
CA SER A 45 13.62 -7.23 -18.58
C SER A 45 14.35 -5.90 -18.77
N ASP A 46 13.59 -4.85 -19.06
CA ASP A 46 14.09 -3.48 -19.16
C ASP A 46 14.19 -2.87 -17.76
N HIS A 47 15.39 -2.93 -17.16
CA HIS A 47 15.92 -2.04 -16.09
C HIS A 47 16.30 -2.71 -14.74
N PRO A 48 17.25 -2.10 -14.00
CA PRO A 48 18.06 -2.78 -13.00
C PRO A 48 17.33 -2.86 -11.67
N GLY A 49 16.89 -4.07 -11.29
CA GLY A 49 16.88 -4.64 -9.93
C GLY A 49 16.29 -3.85 -8.74
N MET A 50 15.65 -2.70 -8.93
CA MET A 50 15.21 -1.86 -7.81
C MET A 50 13.83 -2.25 -7.28
N TYR A 51 12.88 -2.61 -8.16
CA TYR A 51 11.50 -2.96 -7.80
C TYR A 51 10.95 -4.08 -8.68
N LEU A 52 10.03 -4.87 -8.11
CA LEU A 52 9.30 -5.92 -8.83
C LEU A 52 8.08 -5.34 -9.55
N ASN A 53 7.81 -5.82 -10.76
CA ASN A 53 6.57 -5.56 -11.48
C ASN A 53 5.67 -6.81 -11.58
N ALA A 54 4.43 -6.63 -12.04
CA ALA A 54 3.44 -7.71 -12.12
C ALA A 54 3.90 -8.88 -13.01
N ASN A 55 4.50 -8.61 -14.17
CA ASN A 55 5.00 -9.64 -15.08
C ASN A 55 6.13 -10.47 -14.44
N GLU A 56 6.99 -9.83 -13.65
CA GLU A 56 8.03 -10.52 -12.88
C GLU A 56 7.42 -11.40 -11.80
N ILE A 57 6.43 -10.91 -11.05
CA ILE A 57 5.71 -11.68 -10.03
C ILE A 57 5.04 -12.92 -10.66
N ASP A 58 4.36 -12.76 -11.81
CA ASP A 58 3.78 -13.89 -12.55
C ASP A 58 4.84 -14.91 -12.99
N ALA A 59 6.00 -14.43 -13.43
CA ALA A 59 7.11 -15.31 -13.79
C ALA A 59 7.68 -16.04 -12.57
N ILE A 60 7.71 -15.40 -11.40
CA ILE A 60 8.12 -16.04 -10.13
C ILE A 60 7.14 -17.15 -9.77
N ILE A 61 5.83 -16.86 -9.77
CA ILE A 61 4.78 -17.81 -9.43
C ILE A 61 4.88 -19.07 -10.31
N LYS A 62 5.02 -18.91 -11.62
CA LYS A 62 5.19 -20.06 -12.55
C LYS A 62 6.39 -20.94 -12.21
N LYS A 63 7.50 -20.34 -11.78
CA LYS A 63 8.72 -21.08 -11.38
C LYS A 63 8.54 -21.77 -10.03
N VAL A 64 7.85 -21.13 -9.09
CA VAL A 64 7.48 -21.72 -7.79
C VAL A 64 6.55 -22.92 -7.99
N ASP A 65 5.50 -22.77 -8.80
CA ASP A 65 4.50 -23.82 -9.07
C ASP A 65 5.11 -25.05 -9.75
N SER A 66 6.10 -24.83 -10.61
CA SER A 66 6.87 -25.91 -11.26
C SER A 66 7.97 -26.50 -10.36
N GLY A 67 8.13 -26.02 -9.13
CA GLY A 67 9.17 -26.47 -8.21
C GLY A 67 10.59 -26.10 -8.65
N GLN A 68 10.75 -25.12 -9.54
CA GLN A 68 12.04 -24.73 -10.08
C GLN A 68 12.90 -24.06 -9.01
N GLN A 69 14.13 -24.56 -8.83
CA GLN A 69 15.11 -23.95 -7.93
C GLN A 69 15.90 -22.83 -8.62
N PRO A 70 16.36 -21.80 -7.88
CA PRO A 70 16.19 -21.59 -6.43
C PRO A 70 14.87 -20.89 -6.04
N TRP A 71 13.95 -20.68 -6.98
CA TRP A 71 12.72 -19.90 -6.76
C TRP A 71 11.82 -20.52 -5.71
N LYS A 72 11.63 -21.84 -5.76
CA LYS A 72 10.79 -22.54 -4.78
C LYS A 72 11.36 -22.44 -3.36
N GLU A 73 12.67 -22.65 -3.19
CA GLU A 73 13.32 -22.52 -1.87
C GLU A 73 13.22 -21.10 -1.31
N ALA A 74 13.48 -20.08 -2.13
CA ALA A 74 13.36 -18.68 -1.71
C ALA A 74 11.91 -18.30 -1.32
N TYR A 75 10.93 -18.76 -2.11
CA TYR A 75 9.52 -18.59 -1.80
C TYR A 75 9.15 -19.26 -0.47
N ASP A 76 9.56 -20.51 -0.27
CA ASP A 76 9.26 -21.24 0.97
C ASP A 76 9.88 -20.56 2.19
N LYS A 77 11.13 -20.12 2.09
CA LYS A 77 11.78 -19.37 3.17
C LYS A 77 11.02 -18.08 3.49
N PHE A 78 10.67 -17.31 2.46
CA PHE A 78 9.92 -16.06 2.62
C PHE A 78 8.56 -16.30 3.29
N MET A 79 7.78 -17.26 2.79
CA MET A 79 6.44 -17.55 3.30
C MET A 79 6.45 -18.17 4.72
N ASN A 80 7.50 -18.91 5.09
CA ASN A 80 7.58 -19.59 6.38
C ASN A 80 8.29 -18.79 7.47
N GLU A 81 9.15 -17.82 7.13
CA GLU A 81 9.93 -17.05 8.11
C GLU A 81 9.54 -15.57 8.11
N ASP A 82 9.68 -14.92 6.96
CA ASP A 82 9.54 -13.47 6.84
C ASP A 82 8.09 -13.00 6.96
N VAL A 83 7.15 -13.76 6.37
CA VAL A 83 5.73 -13.43 6.39
C VAL A 83 5.11 -13.59 7.80
N PRO A 84 5.36 -14.68 8.55
CA PRO A 84 4.92 -14.77 9.95
C PRO A 84 5.51 -13.68 10.84
N ALA A 85 6.79 -13.32 10.64
CA ALA A 85 7.39 -12.21 11.37
C ALA A 85 6.68 -10.87 11.06
N ALA A 86 6.35 -10.63 9.78
CA ALA A 86 5.62 -9.43 9.37
C ALA A 86 4.18 -9.39 9.92
N LEU A 87 3.46 -10.52 9.91
CA LEU A 87 2.11 -10.62 10.51
C LEU A 87 2.11 -10.32 12.01
N ASN A 88 3.17 -10.73 12.71
CA ASN A 88 3.34 -10.49 14.15
C ASN A 88 3.95 -9.13 14.49
N THR A 89 4.20 -8.27 13.49
CA THR A 89 4.71 -6.92 13.75
C THR A 89 3.68 -6.12 14.54
N LYS A 90 4.15 -5.57 15.66
CA LYS A 90 3.33 -4.71 16.52
C LYS A 90 2.93 -3.46 15.76
N ILE A 91 1.75 -2.93 16.07
CA ILE A 91 1.37 -1.60 15.62
C ILE A 91 2.37 -0.60 16.23
N GLN A 92 2.93 0.28 15.40
CA GLN A 92 3.91 1.29 15.78
C GLN A 92 3.42 2.66 15.29
N SER A 93 3.83 3.72 15.99
CA SER A 93 3.60 5.11 15.62
C SER A 93 4.69 5.95 16.29
N VAL A 94 5.02 7.11 15.71
CA VAL A 94 5.88 8.13 16.34
C VAL A 94 5.36 8.59 17.71
N THR A 95 4.06 8.36 17.96
CA THR A 95 3.40 8.75 19.22
C THR A 95 3.52 7.71 20.34
N TYR A 96 4.06 6.52 20.09
CA TYR A 96 4.01 5.39 21.05
C TYR A 96 5.22 5.29 21.99
N GLY A 97 6.18 6.20 21.88
CA GLY A 97 7.35 6.22 22.75
C GLY A 97 8.45 7.14 22.22
N GLY A 98 9.63 7.04 22.83
CA GLY A 98 10.77 7.88 22.48
C GLY A 98 10.70 9.29 23.10
N LYS A 99 11.76 10.06 22.85
CA LYS A 99 11.89 11.46 23.24
C LYS A 99 10.97 12.32 22.39
N VAL A 100 10.32 13.28 23.06
CA VAL A 100 9.56 14.34 22.37
C VAL A 100 10.54 15.15 21.50
N PRO A 101 10.22 15.38 20.22
CA PRO A 101 11.07 16.15 19.31
C PRO A 101 11.26 17.60 19.79
N PRO A 102 12.33 18.30 19.36
CA PRO A 102 12.55 19.71 19.71
C PRO A 102 11.42 20.67 19.31
N SER A 103 10.58 20.29 18.34
CA SER A 103 9.38 21.03 17.96
C SER A 103 8.29 21.03 19.05
N GLY A 104 8.33 20.06 19.96
CA GLY A 104 7.30 19.82 20.97
C GLY A 104 6.07 19.05 20.45
N ASP A 105 6.00 18.77 19.14
CA ASP A 105 4.93 17.96 18.56
C ASP A 105 5.31 16.48 18.55
N ILE A 106 4.49 15.63 19.17
CA ILE A 106 4.71 14.18 19.24
C ILE A 106 4.42 13.47 17.91
N HIS A 107 3.86 14.16 16.92
CA HIS A 107 3.64 13.64 15.58
C HIS A 107 4.85 13.85 14.66
N ASP A 108 5.86 14.61 15.08
CA ASP A 108 7.10 14.76 14.33
C ASP A 108 8.00 13.54 14.55
N TYR A 109 8.50 12.98 13.45
CA TYR A 109 9.51 11.93 13.51
C TYR A 109 10.81 12.45 14.15
N PHE A 110 11.37 11.70 15.10
CA PHE A 110 12.63 12.05 15.75
C PHE A 110 13.58 10.87 15.96
N SER A 111 14.86 11.11 15.67
CA SER A 111 15.94 10.18 15.94
C SER A 111 17.21 10.97 16.24
N GLU A 112 17.89 10.59 17.30
CA GLU A 112 19.21 11.11 17.63
C GLU A 112 20.28 10.53 16.69
N THR A 113 21.44 11.19 16.65
CA THR A 113 22.53 10.78 15.76
C THR A 113 23.08 9.41 16.18
N PRO A 114 23.21 8.47 15.22
CA PRO A 114 23.65 7.12 15.54
C PRO A 114 25.14 7.02 15.91
N TYR A 115 25.92 8.09 15.69
CA TYR A 115 27.36 8.10 15.88
C TYR A 115 27.79 9.36 16.65
N THR A 116 28.74 9.20 17.58
CA THR A 116 29.40 10.34 18.26
C THR A 116 30.57 10.90 17.45
N SER A 117 31.16 10.07 16.61
CA SER A 117 32.21 10.40 15.62
C SER A 117 32.17 9.36 14.50
N ASP A 118 32.90 9.58 13.41
CA ASP A 118 32.92 8.63 12.28
C ASP A 118 33.21 7.18 12.75
N GLY A 119 32.34 6.25 12.36
CA GLY A 119 32.38 4.84 12.74
C GLY A 119 32.09 4.49 14.21
N VAL A 120 31.96 5.46 15.13
CA VAL A 120 31.78 5.19 16.57
C VAL A 120 30.32 5.28 16.96
N TYR A 121 29.69 4.11 17.14
CA TYR A 121 28.27 3.98 17.48
C TYR A 121 27.95 4.62 18.83
N ASN A 122 26.86 5.38 18.88
CA ASN A 122 26.29 5.93 20.10
C ASN A 122 25.22 4.97 20.67
N PRO A 123 25.51 4.22 21.75
CA PRO A 123 24.53 3.31 22.35
C PRO A 123 23.40 4.01 23.12
N TYR A 124 23.54 5.31 23.40
CA TYR A 124 22.58 6.10 24.18
C TYR A 124 21.65 6.95 23.31
N ALA A 125 21.84 6.95 21.99
CA ALA A 125 20.96 7.65 21.07
C ALA A 125 19.55 7.06 21.12
N ASP A 126 18.55 7.90 21.36
CA ASP A 126 17.17 7.53 21.16
C ASP A 126 16.88 7.45 19.66
N LYS A 127 16.47 6.26 19.24
CA LYS A 127 16.20 5.89 17.85
C LYS A 127 14.88 5.13 17.75
N SER A 128 13.96 5.40 18.67
CA SER A 128 12.68 4.69 18.78
C SER A 128 11.91 4.77 17.46
N ASP A 129 11.73 5.97 16.90
CA ASP A 129 11.02 6.14 15.63
C ASP A 129 11.77 5.52 14.45
N TYR A 130 13.10 5.60 14.44
CA TYR A 130 13.92 4.96 13.40
C TYR A 130 13.70 3.44 13.38
N TYR A 131 13.71 2.79 14.54
CA TYR A 131 13.45 1.35 14.61
C TYR A 131 11.99 1.01 14.31
N GLY A 132 11.04 1.86 14.74
CA GLY A 132 9.62 1.75 14.39
C GLY A 132 9.41 1.80 12.88
N ALA A 133 9.99 2.79 12.20
CA ALA A 133 9.89 3.00 10.76
C ALA A 133 10.46 1.81 9.98
N ILE A 134 11.63 1.29 10.42
CA ILE A 134 12.23 0.10 9.82
C ILE A 134 11.34 -1.12 10.00
N ALA A 135 10.78 -1.33 11.19
CA ALA A 135 9.91 -2.46 11.47
C ALA A 135 8.66 -2.41 10.60
N VAL A 136 7.95 -1.28 10.57
CA VAL A 136 6.75 -1.08 9.75
C VAL A 136 7.07 -1.21 8.26
N GLY A 137 8.10 -0.52 7.77
CA GLY A 137 8.47 -0.55 6.35
C GLY A 137 8.84 -1.95 5.86
N LYS A 138 9.62 -2.70 6.66
CA LYS A 138 9.94 -4.11 6.33
C LYS A 138 8.71 -5.00 6.34
N ALA A 139 7.85 -4.86 7.37
CA ALA A 139 6.65 -5.68 7.50
C ALA A 139 5.66 -5.41 6.35
N VAL A 140 5.37 -4.14 6.06
CA VAL A 140 4.46 -3.73 4.97
C VAL A 140 4.96 -4.25 3.63
N ARG A 141 6.26 -4.12 3.32
CA ARG A 141 6.83 -4.65 2.08
C ARG A 141 6.65 -6.17 1.98
N ASN A 142 6.96 -6.90 3.04
CA ASN A 142 6.82 -8.36 3.05
C ASN A 142 5.35 -8.78 2.94
N LEU A 143 4.43 -8.11 3.63
CA LEU A 143 2.99 -8.40 3.53
C LEU A 143 2.44 -8.08 2.15
N GLY A 144 2.84 -6.95 1.55
CA GLY A 144 2.45 -6.58 0.18
C GLY A 144 2.94 -7.60 -0.85
N LEU A 145 4.18 -8.08 -0.73
CA LEU A 145 4.70 -9.12 -1.60
C LEU A 145 3.98 -10.46 -1.39
N ALA A 146 3.68 -10.85 -0.14
CA ALA A 146 2.90 -12.05 0.16
C ALA A 146 1.49 -11.98 -0.45
N TYR A 147 0.83 -10.82 -0.36
CA TYR A 147 -0.45 -10.59 -1.02
C TYR A 147 -0.33 -10.74 -2.54
N ALA A 148 0.68 -10.12 -3.17
CA ALA A 148 0.86 -10.22 -4.61
C ALA A 148 1.14 -11.65 -5.10
N LEU A 149 1.83 -12.47 -4.29
CA LEU A 149 2.14 -13.86 -4.63
C LEU A 149 0.97 -14.83 -4.39
N THR A 150 0.08 -14.55 -3.46
CA THR A 150 -0.94 -15.52 -2.98
C THR A 150 -2.38 -15.09 -3.21
N GLY A 151 -2.64 -13.78 -3.31
CA GLY A 151 -3.98 -13.20 -3.32
C GLY A 151 -4.70 -13.24 -1.97
N GLU A 152 -4.06 -13.63 -0.87
CA GLU A 152 -4.72 -13.74 0.43
C GLU A 152 -4.85 -12.39 1.15
N ASN A 153 -6.09 -11.94 1.35
CA ASN A 153 -6.40 -10.62 1.94
C ASN A 153 -5.79 -10.38 3.33
N LYS A 154 -5.57 -11.42 4.14
CA LYS A 154 -5.01 -11.30 5.50
C LYS A 154 -3.68 -10.54 5.53
N TYR A 155 -2.89 -10.63 4.45
CA TYR A 155 -1.61 -9.92 4.33
C TYR A 155 -1.84 -8.43 4.07
N ALA A 156 -2.71 -8.10 3.11
CA ALA A 156 -3.08 -6.72 2.81
C ALA A 156 -3.75 -6.04 4.01
N ASP A 157 -4.67 -6.73 4.69
CA ASP A 157 -5.38 -6.19 5.85
C ASP A 157 -4.41 -5.80 6.98
N LYS A 158 -3.41 -6.65 7.26
CA LYS A 158 -2.38 -6.34 8.25
C LYS A 158 -1.46 -5.21 7.79
N ALA A 159 -1.10 -5.15 6.50
CA ALA A 159 -0.30 -4.06 5.96
C ALA A 159 -1.03 -2.71 6.10
N VAL A 160 -2.33 -2.66 5.77
CA VAL A 160 -3.17 -1.47 5.93
C VAL A 160 -3.26 -1.05 7.41
N GLN A 161 -3.41 -2.00 8.34
CA GLN A 161 -3.39 -1.69 9.77
C GLN A 161 -2.08 -1.02 10.22
N LEU A 162 -0.94 -1.50 9.71
CA LEU A 162 0.37 -0.90 10.03
C LEU A 162 0.52 0.49 9.42
N ILE A 163 0.11 0.67 8.15
CA ILE A 163 0.17 1.97 7.45
C ILE A 163 -0.75 3.00 8.10
N ASN A 164 -1.96 2.62 8.49
CA ASN A 164 -2.92 3.56 9.08
C ASN A 164 -2.48 4.08 10.46
N ALA A 165 -1.65 3.33 11.17
CA ALA A 165 -1.18 3.70 12.50
C ALA A 165 0.14 4.48 12.48
N TRP A 166 0.95 4.27 11.44
CA TRP A 166 2.23 4.93 11.24
C TRP A 166 2.02 6.37 10.75
#